data_AF-A0AAD7A698-F1
#
_entry.id   AF-A0AAD7A698-F1
#
_cell.length_a   1.000
_cell.length_b   1.000
_cell.length_c   1.000
_cell.angle_alpha   90.00
_cell.angle_beta   90.00
_cell.angle_gamma   90.00
#
_symmetry.space_group_name_H-M   'P 1'
#
loop_
_entity.id
_entity.type
_entity.pdbx_description
1 polymer ?
#
loop_
_entity_poly.entity_id
_entity_poly.type
_entity_poly.pdbx_seq_one_letter_code
_entity_poly.pdbx_strand_id
1 'polypeptide(L)'
;MGVESGMVDDSVHDDAGEWGSPGGREAEESSGGTALNLDCDTAIAGNAGCGVKLGQATSYGPVFKANGGGWCTPMLNLIVVVDRYATERTNSFISVWFWARDDPAVPADVKAGGGSVDMDKWGTPSATFPSTMCDIEEHFAAHNIIIYLTFCGDWAGQASIYASSGCPSTCNDFFYLPSSIGRVGQFFAFQNC
;
A
#
# COMPACT_ATOMS: atom_id res chain seq x y z
N MET A 1 -5.44 -8.97 -13.37
CA MET A 1 -4.70 -7.88 -14.03
C MET A 1 -3.56 -7.57 -13.09
N GLY A 2 -2.32 -7.88 -13.48
CA GLY A 2 -1.14 -7.45 -12.73
C GLY A 2 -1.01 -5.95 -12.91
N VAL A 3 -1.60 -5.24 -11.97
CA VAL A 3 -1.60 -3.79 -11.88
C VAL A 3 -0.92 -3.52 -10.57
N GLU A 4 0.02 -2.61 -10.58
CA GLU A 4 0.61 -2.07 -9.36
C GLU A 4 -0.19 -0.81 -9.02
N SER A 5 -0.99 -0.91 -7.96
CA SER A 5 -1.62 0.25 -7.34
C SER A 5 -0.96 0.35 -5.97
N GLY A 6 0.02 1.24 -5.87
CA GLY A 6 0.72 1.54 -4.62
C GLY A 6 -0.23 2.15 -3.61
N MET A 7 -0.94 1.30 -2.88
CA MET A 7 -1.50 1.53 -1.54
C MET A 7 -1.71 0.14 -0.92
N VAL A 8 -0.62 -0.40 -0.38
CA VAL A 8 -0.56 -1.34 0.75
C VAL A 8 -0.79 -2.84 0.48
N ASP A 9 -1.37 -3.30 -0.64
CA ASP A 9 -1.67 -4.75 -0.79
C ASP A 9 -0.83 -5.53 -1.82
N ASP A 10 -0.23 -4.88 -2.80
CA ASP A 10 1.02 -5.39 -3.34
C ASP A 10 2.08 -4.75 -2.44
N SER A 11 2.80 -5.57 -1.67
CA SER A 11 3.92 -5.21 -0.78
C SER A 11 4.44 -3.82 -1.07
N VAL A 12 4.45 -2.90 -0.09
CA VAL A 12 5.04 -1.56 -0.26
C VAL A 12 6.42 -1.73 -0.90
N HIS A 13 6.49 -1.51 -2.20
CA HIS A 13 7.62 -1.81 -3.04
C HIS A 13 7.66 -0.70 -4.06
N ASP A 14 7.99 0.49 -3.59
CA ASP A 14 8.62 1.50 -4.43
C ASP A 14 9.09 2.65 -3.54
N ASP A 15 10.35 2.51 -3.10
CA ASP A 15 11.40 3.48 -3.41
C ASP A 15 12.75 2.85 -3.04
N ALA A 16 13.17 1.90 -3.88
CA ALA A 16 14.40 1.10 -3.76
C ALA A 16 15.71 1.88 -3.56
N GLY A 17 15.71 3.16 -3.92
CA GLY A 17 16.92 3.93 -4.22
C GLY A 17 17.64 4.54 -3.02
N GLU A 18 17.06 4.51 -1.81
CA GLU A 18 17.61 5.28 -0.68
C GLU A 18 17.87 4.45 0.60
N TRP A 19 17.54 3.15 0.63
CA TRP A 19 17.69 2.26 1.79
C TRP A 19 19.10 1.70 2.01
N GLY A 20 20.13 2.40 1.53
CA GLY A 20 21.53 1.95 1.54
C GLY A 20 22.26 2.06 2.87
N SER A 21 21.57 1.94 4.02
CA SER A 21 22.21 2.01 5.34
C SER A 21 21.91 0.73 6.15
N PRO A 22 22.95 0.04 6.67
CA PRO A 22 22.78 -1.23 7.34
C PRO A 22 22.09 -1.04 8.70
N GLY A 23 20.89 -1.58 8.89
CA GLY A 23 20.30 -1.63 10.23
C GLY A 23 18.80 -1.82 10.34
N GLY A 24 17.99 -1.42 9.34
CA GLY A 24 16.54 -1.34 9.48
C GLY A 24 15.81 -2.68 9.49
N ARG A 25 15.64 -3.28 10.67
CA ARG A 25 14.79 -4.47 10.86
C ARG A 25 13.46 -4.09 11.48
N GLU A 26 12.42 -4.79 11.03
CA GLU A 26 11.09 -5.03 11.62
C GLU A 26 9.90 -4.39 10.91
N ALA A 27 9.18 -5.23 10.17
CA ALA A 27 7.73 -5.19 10.08
C ALA A 27 7.17 -6.09 11.19
N GLU A 28 6.25 -5.62 12.03
CA GLU A 28 5.60 -6.49 13.02
C GLU A 28 4.32 -7.11 12.45
N GLU A 29 4.10 -8.38 12.81
CA GLU A 29 2.80 -9.05 12.66
C GLU A 29 1.76 -8.24 13.43
N SER A 30 0.87 -7.55 12.71
CA SER A 30 -0.29 -6.91 13.31
C SER A 30 -1.53 -7.75 13.02
N SER A 31 -2.55 -7.69 13.87
CA SER A 31 -3.74 -8.55 13.76
C SER A 31 -4.52 -8.45 12.43
N GLY A 32 -4.20 -7.48 11.56
CA GLY A 32 -4.80 -7.33 10.23
C GLY A 32 -3.98 -7.87 9.05
N GLY A 33 -2.71 -8.26 9.24
CA GLY A 33 -1.81 -8.65 8.16
C GLY A 33 -0.62 -9.51 8.59
N THR A 34 -0.08 -10.25 7.63
CA THR A 34 1.06 -11.17 7.81
C THR A 34 2.32 -10.57 7.21
N ALA A 35 3.40 -10.52 7.97
CA ALA A 35 4.69 -10.04 7.48
C ALA A 35 5.25 -11.02 6.44
N LEU A 36 5.64 -10.50 5.28
CA LEU A 36 6.26 -11.26 4.20
C LEU A 36 7.78 -11.29 4.35
N ASN A 37 8.35 -10.19 4.85
CA ASN A 37 9.76 -10.04 5.16
C ASN A 37 9.90 -9.04 6.32
N LEU A 38 10.92 -9.25 7.16
CA LEU A 38 11.21 -8.41 8.32
C LEU A 38 12.39 -7.45 8.07
N ASP A 39 13.10 -7.61 6.96
CA ASP A 39 14.25 -6.77 6.61
C ASP A 39 13.85 -5.70 5.59
N CYS A 40 13.95 -4.43 6.01
CA CYS A 40 13.59 -3.28 5.18
C CYS A 40 14.75 -2.83 4.28
N ASP A 41 15.98 -3.34 4.49
CA ASP A 41 17.16 -3.00 3.69
C ASP A 41 17.04 -3.59 2.28
N THR A 42 16.87 -2.74 1.28
CA THR A 42 16.69 -3.16 -0.12
C THR A 42 17.93 -3.79 -0.71
N ALA A 43 19.13 -3.47 -0.19
CA ALA A 43 20.38 -4.07 -0.65
C ALA A 43 20.51 -5.53 -0.20
N ILE A 44 19.88 -5.90 0.92
CA ILE A 44 19.86 -7.27 1.44
C ILE A 44 18.63 -8.03 0.93
N ALA A 45 17.47 -7.37 0.92
CA ALA A 45 16.19 -7.96 0.55
C ALA A 45 15.97 -8.07 -0.97
N GLY A 46 16.95 -7.69 -1.81
CA GLY A 46 16.81 -7.70 -3.27
C GLY A 46 15.67 -6.81 -3.72
N ASN A 47 15.58 -5.64 -3.12
CA ASN A 47 14.49 -4.67 -3.21
C ASN A 47 13.14 -5.07 -2.60
N ALA A 48 12.96 -6.31 -2.10
CA ALA A 48 11.67 -6.75 -1.56
C ALA A 48 11.14 -5.88 -0.41
N GLY A 49 12.04 -5.28 0.37
CA GLY A 49 11.70 -4.52 1.58
C GLY A 49 11.01 -5.39 2.63
N CYS A 50 10.44 -4.75 3.64
CA CYS A 50 9.74 -5.40 4.74
C CYS A 50 8.21 -5.31 4.55
N GLY A 51 7.66 -5.98 3.54
CA GLY A 51 6.23 -5.91 3.22
C GLY A 51 5.33 -6.67 4.22
N VAL A 52 4.10 -6.16 4.42
CA VAL A 52 3.02 -6.85 5.16
C VAL A 52 1.86 -7.09 4.20
N LYS A 53 1.34 -8.32 4.16
CA LYS A 53 0.17 -8.72 3.36
C LYS A 53 -1.10 -8.67 4.20
N LEU A 54 -2.11 -7.94 3.75
CA LEU A 54 -3.40 -7.93 4.44
C LEU A 54 -4.18 -9.22 4.19
N GLY A 55 -4.89 -9.70 5.21
CA GLY A 55 -5.69 -10.93 5.10
C GLY A 55 -7.02 -10.73 4.38
N GLN A 56 -7.46 -9.48 4.19
CA GLN A 56 -8.78 -9.15 3.69
C GLN A 56 -8.77 -9.00 2.16
N ALA A 57 -9.44 -9.87 1.41
CA ALA A 57 -9.48 -9.78 -0.06
C ALA A 57 -10.06 -8.44 -0.60
N THR A 58 -10.78 -7.70 0.24
CA THR A 58 -11.30 -6.37 -0.07
C THR A 58 -10.26 -5.26 0.01
N SER A 59 -9.01 -5.54 0.41
CA SER A 59 -7.92 -4.57 0.45
C SER A 59 -7.54 -4.07 -0.94
N TYR A 60 -7.67 -4.90 -1.98
CA TYR A 60 -7.09 -4.60 -3.28
C TYR A 60 -7.84 -5.07 -4.51
N GLY A 61 -7.45 -4.47 -5.64
CA GLY A 61 -7.76 -4.97 -6.98
C GLY A 61 -9.26 -5.02 -7.29
N PRO A 62 -9.71 -6.01 -8.08
CA PRO A 62 -11.10 -6.09 -8.52
C PRO A 62 -12.12 -6.19 -7.38
N VAL A 63 -11.75 -6.83 -6.27
CA VAL A 63 -12.65 -7.01 -5.12
C VAL A 63 -12.79 -5.70 -4.36
N PHE A 64 -11.70 -4.96 -4.11
CA PHE A 64 -11.75 -3.60 -3.57
C PHE A 64 -12.63 -2.67 -4.43
N LYS A 65 -12.41 -2.70 -5.76
CA LYS A 65 -13.22 -1.92 -6.71
C LYS A 65 -14.70 -2.30 -6.66
N ALA A 66 -15.01 -3.59 -6.62
CA ALA A 66 -16.38 -4.09 -6.52
C ALA A 66 -17.04 -3.70 -5.19
N ASN A 67 -16.25 -3.57 -4.13
CA ASN A 67 -16.68 -3.07 -2.84
C ASN A 67 -16.79 -1.54 -2.77
N GLY A 68 -16.66 -0.83 -3.91
CA GLY A 68 -16.94 0.60 -4.00
C GLY A 68 -15.82 1.53 -3.56
N GLY A 69 -14.58 1.04 -3.39
CA GLY A 69 -13.40 1.88 -3.16
C GLY A 69 -13.38 2.68 -1.86
N GLY A 70 -12.82 3.90 -1.92
CA GLY A 70 -12.45 4.77 -0.80
C GLY A 70 -13.52 5.59 -0.07
N TRP A 71 -13.14 6.15 1.09
CA TRP A 71 -13.83 7.26 1.74
C TRP A 71 -13.19 8.60 1.37
N CYS A 72 -13.93 9.69 1.59
CA CYS A 72 -13.39 11.04 1.53
C CYS A 72 -12.83 11.45 2.89
N THR A 73 -11.56 11.83 2.92
CA THR A 73 -10.93 12.38 4.11
C THR A 73 -9.88 13.40 3.68
N PRO A 74 -9.85 14.60 4.29
CA PRO A 74 -8.81 15.57 4.00
C PRO A 74 -7.48 15.06 4.56
N MET A 75 -6.40 15.28 3.80
CA MET A 75 -5.05 15.01 4.26
C MET A 75 -4.73 15.88 5.48
N LEU A 76 -4.21 15.26 6.53
CA LEU A 76 -3.68 15.95 7.70
C LEU A 76 -2.15 15.84 7.71
N ASN A 77 -1.48 16.82 8.31
CA ASN A 77 -0.03 17.00 8.17
C ASN A 77 0.83 15.77 8.50
N LEU A 78 0.39 14.90 9.42
CA LEU A 78 1.11 13.68 9.80
C LEU A 78 0.40 12.39 9.35
N ILE A 79 -0.84 12.52 8.87
CA ILE A 79 -1.73 11.38 8.61
C ILE A 79 -2.27 11.51 7.20
N VAL A 80 -1.86 10.56 6.37
CA VAL A 80 -2.28 10.49 4.98
C VAL A 80 -3.43 9.50 4.91
N VAL A 81 -4.62 9.99 4.60
CA VAL A 81 -5.76 9.13 4.29
C VAL A 81 -6.01 9.19 2.79
N VAL A 82 -5.88 8.06 2.11
CA VAL A 82 -6.24 7.91 0.71
C VAL A 82 -7.13 6.69 0.58
N ASP A 83 -8.31 6.90 0.01
CA ASP A 83 -9.36 5.91 -0.06
C ASP A 83 -9.74 5.29 1.31
N ARG A 84 -9.35 4.03 1.53
CA ARG A 84 -9.63 3.24 2.75
C ARG A 84 -8.40 3.04 3.61
N TYR A 85 -7.30 3.66 3.21
CA TYR A 85 -6.01 3.54 3.84
C TYR A 85 -5.70 4.81 4.60
N ALA A 86 -5.31 4.65 5.86
CA ALA A 86 -4.69 5.71 6.62
C ALA A 86 -3.27 5.29 7.00
N THR A 87 -2.32 6.20 6.85
CA THR A 87 -0.95 6.00 7.28
C THR A 87 -0.59 7.07 8.29
N GLU A 88 -0.16 6.64 9.47
CA GLU A 88 0.49 7.48 10.48
C GLU A 88 1.99 7.19 10.46
N ARG A 89 2.77 8.26 10.51
CA ARG A 89 4.22 8.16 10.65
C ARG A 89 4.68 9.02 11.82
N THR A 90 5.46 8.41 12.70
CA THR A 90 6.19 9.10 13.77
C THR A 90 7.66 8.70 13.73
N ASN A 91 8.49 9.24 14.63
CA ASN A 91 9.87 8.77 14.76
C ASN A 91 9.96 7.39 15.44
N SER A 92 8.85 6.90 16.02
CA SER A 92 8.82 5.63 16.76
C SER A 92 8.11 4.50 16.02
N PHE A 93 7.27 4.80 15.04
CA PHE A 93 6.59 3.79 14.23
C PHE A 93 6.04 4.39 12.92
N ILE A 94 5.81 3.51 11.95
CA ILE A 94 4.87 3.74 10.84
C ILE A 94 3.73 2.74 11.00
N SER A 95 2.50 3.22 10.99
CA SER A 95 1.32 2.37 11.09
C SER A 95 0.37 2.64 9.95
N VAL A 96 -0.25 1.56 9.47
CA VAL A 96 -1.18 1.59 8.34
C VAL A 96 -2.48 0.92 8.75
N TRP A 97 -3.59 1.59 8.52
CA TRP A 97 -4.94 1.07 8.75
C TRP A 97 -5.64 0.89 7.42
N PHE A 98 -6.36 -0.22 7.30
CA PHE A 98 -7.31 -0.47 6.23
C PHE A 98 -8.67 -0.81 6.83
N TRP A 99 -9.72 -0.22 6.27
CA TRP A 99 -11.09 -0.60 6.60
C TRP A 99 -11.90 -0.86 5.33
N ALA A 100 -12.52 -2.03 5.18
CA ALA A 100 -13.39 -2.33 4.02
C ALA A 100 -14.68 -1.50 3.99
N ARG A 101 -15.34 -1.31 2.82
CA ARG A 101 -16.40 -0.28 2.63
C ARG A 101 -17.41 -0.16 3.75
N ASP A 102 -18.03 -1.28 4.03
CA ASP A 102 -19.12 -1.41 4.98
C ASP A 102 -18.64 -1.87 6.36
N ASP A 103 -17.34 -1.75 6.66
CA ASP A 103 -16.76 -2.12 7.94
C ASP A 103 -17.34 -1.21 9.06
N PRO A 104 -18.05 -1.78 10.04
CA PRO A 104 -18.61 -1.01 11.14
C PRO A 104 -17.53 -0.40 12.05
N ALA A 105 -16.31 -0.96 12.04
CA ALA A 105 -15.18 -0.47 12.82
C ALA A 105 -14.56 0.81 12.25
N VAL A 106 -14.95 1.24 11.04
CA VAL A 106 -14.47 2.52 10.48
C VAL A 106 -14.84 3.66 11.44
N PRO A 107 -13.84 4.40 11.95
CA PRO A 107 -14.04 5.54 12.83
C PRO A 107 -14.87 6.66 12.20
N ALA A 108 -15.65 7.39 13.01
CA ALA A 108 -16.55 8.42 12.51
C ALA A 108 -15.82 9.64 11.93
N ASP A 109 -14.66 9.97 12.48
CA ASP A 109 -13.75 11.02 11.98
C ASP A 109 -13.17 10.67 10.60
N VAL A 110 -12.84 9.39 10.37
CA VAL A 110 -12.42 8.88 9.04
C VAL A 110 -13.57 8.94 8.03
N LYS A 111 -14.82 8.66 8.45
CA LYS A 111 -16.00 8.77 7.56
C LYS A 111 -16.36 10.22 7.23
N ALA A 112 -16.25 11.11 8.22
CA ALA A 112 -16.74 12.48 8.13
C ALA A 112 -15.80 13.41 7.36
N GLY A 113 -14.53 13.02 7.20
CA GLY A 113 -13.55 13.86 6.51
C GLY A 113 -13.33 15.21 7.21
N GLY A 114 -13.30 15.21 8.55
CA GLY A 114 -13.09 16.43 9.34
C GLY A 114 -11.60 16.82 9.44
N GLY A 115 -11.33 18.06 9.86
CA GLY A 115 -9.96 18.56 10.08
C GLY A 115 -9.30 18.09 11.39
N SER A 116 -9.93 17.19 12.14
CA SER A 116 -9.41 16.61 13.38
C SER A 116 -9.72 15.13 13.39
N VAL A 117 -8.70 14.32 13.68
CA VAL A 117 -8.79 12.86 13.82
C VAL A 117 -8.35 12.46 15.23
N ASP A 118 -8.90 11.35 15.70
CA ASP A 118 -8.64 10.77 17.02
C ASP A 118 -8.20 9.32 16.85
N MET A 119 -6.88 9.13 16.77
CA MET A 119 -6.26 7.84 16.45
C MET A 119 -6.46 6.79 17.54
N ASP A 120 -6.75 7.21 18.78
CA ASP A 120 -7.08 6.28 19.86
C ASP A 120 -8.37 5.48 19.57
N LYS A 121 -9.21 5.99 18.65
CA LYS A 121 -10.46 5.34 18.22
C LYS A 121 -10.29 4.45 16.99
N TRP A 122 -9.12 4.42 16.38
CA TRP A 122 -8.89 3.72 15.11
C TRP A 122 -8.64 2.22 15.29
N GLY A 123 -8.38 1.80 16.52
CA GLY A 123 -8.13 0.40 16.87
C GLY A 123 -6.78 -0.08 16.34
N THR A 124 -6.62 -1.40 16.25
CA THR A 124 -5.35 -2.00 15.87
C THR A 124 -5.03 -1.76 14.38
N PRO A 125 -3.81 -1.32 14.05
CA PRO A 125 -3.37 -1.18 12.66
C PRO A 125 -3.43 -2.50 11.88
N SER A 126 -3.53 -2.38 10.56
CA SER A 126 -3.43 -3.49 9.60
C SER A 126 -1.97 -3.84 9.27
N ALA A 127 -1.05 -2.89 9.46
CA ALA A 127 0.39 -3.11 9.49
C ALA A 127 1.07 -2.12 10.44
N THR A 128 2.13 -2.54 11.12
CA THR A 128 2.95 -1.68 11.97
C THR A 128 4.43 -1.97 11.72
N PHE A 129 5.21 -0.90 11.60
CA PHE A 129 6.66 -0.91 11.43
C PHE A 129 7.25 -0.14 12.62
N PRO A 130 7.60 -0.83 13.72
CA PRO A 130 8.13 -0.16 14.91
C PRO A 130 9.60 0.27 14.70
N SER A 131 10.04 1.25 15.49
CA SER A 131 11.44 1.69 15.48
C SER A 131 12.37 0.87 16.37
N THR A 132 11.94 -0.31 16.81
CA THR A 132 12.65 -1.18 17.76
C THR A 132 14.00 -1.63 17.23
N MET A 133 14.06 -1.93 15.94
CA MET A 133 15.28 -2.36 15.26
C MET A 133 15.55 -1.57 13.97
N CYS A 134 14.86 -0.45 13.77
CA CYS A 134 15.00 0.44 12.61
C CYS A 134 14.79 1.89 13.07
N ASP A 135 15.80 2.76 12.99
CA ASP A 135 15.59 4.16 13.34
C ASP A 135 14.84 4.88 12.21
N ILE A 136 13.55 5.15 12.44
CA ILE A 136 12.68 5.77 11.43
C ILE A 136 13.09 7.23 11.16
N GLU A 137 13.66 7.92 12.14
CA GLU A 137 14.14 9.29 11.95
C GLU A 137 15.40 9.34 11.08
N GLU A 138 16.29 8.36 11.24
CA GLU A 138 17.51 8.25 10.43
C GLU A 138 17.22 7.81 8.98
N HIS A 139 16.21 6.95 8.79
CA HIS A 139 15.93 6.36 7.48
C HIS A 139 14.85 7.09 6.67
N PHE A 140 13.99 7.91 7.28
CA PHE A 140 12.92 8.58 6.56
C PHE A 140 13.05 10.11 6.65
N ALA A 141 13.29 10.77 5.52
CA ALA A 141 13.26 12.24 5.41
C ALA A 141 11.84 12.76 5.10
N ALA A 142 11.72 13.99 4.61
CA ALA A 142 10.47 14.51 4.06
C ALA A 142 10.09 13.74 2.79
N HIS A 143 8.92 13.10 2.78
CA HIS A 143 8.42 12.30 1.65
C HIS A 143 7.39 13.07 0.82
N ASN A 144 7.28 12.72 -0.45
CA ASN A 144 6.17 13.12 -1.30
C ASN A 144 5.14 11.99 -1.33
N ILE A 145 3.86 12.36 -1.45
CA ILE A 145 2.80 11.39 -1.69
C ILE A 145 2.74 11.16 -3.20
N ILE A 146 3.01 9.93 -3.64
CA ILE A 146 3.00 9.55 -5.05
C ILE A 146 1.83 8.60 -5.28
N ILE A 147 1.00 8.91 -6.27
CA ILE A 147 -0.05 8.01 -6.76
C ILE A 147 0.19 7.84 -8.24
N TYR A 148 0.59 6.63 -8.64
CA TYR A 148 0.95 6.31 -10.01
C TYR A 148 0.37 4.96 -10.42
N LEU A 149 0.31 4.75 -11.73
CA LEU A 149 -0.13 3.51 -12.34
C LEU A 149 0.90 3.15 -13.42
N THR A 150 1.62 2.06 -13.22
CA THR A 150 2.56 1.52 -14.20
C THR A 150 2.08 0.16 -14.72
N PHE A 151 2.67 -0.28 -15.83
CA PHE A 151 2.38 -1.57 -16.45
C PHE A 151 3.66 -2.34 -16.65
N CYS A 152 3.61 -3.63 -16.31
CA CYS A 152 4.74 -4.55 -16.40
C CYS A 152 5.89 -4.12 -15.47
N GLY A 153 6.91 -3.46 -16.00
CA GLY A 153 8.07 -3.05 -15.22
C GLY A 153 8.84 -4.22 -14.59
N ASP A 154 9.66 -3.88 -13.61
CA ASP A 154 10.57 -4.82 -12.95
C ASP A 154 9.87 -5.83 -12.04
N TRP A 155 8.60 -5.58 -11.67
CA TRP A 155 7.82 -6.49 -10.85
C TRP A 155 6.72 -7.21 -11.64
N ALA A 156 5.65 -6.50 -12.05
CA ALA A 156 4.53 -7.11 -12.77
C ALA A 156 4.91 -7.66 -14.16
N GLY A 157 6.04 -7.22 -14.72
CA GLY A 157 6.59 -7.68 -15.98
C GLY A 157 7.42 -8.97 -15.86
N GLN A 158 7.81 -9.38 -14.64
CA GLN A 158 8.54 -10.64 -14.45
C GLN A 158 7.68 -11.81 -14.91
N ALA A 159 8.26 -12.67 -15.76
CA ALA A 159 7.51 -13.75 -16.39
C ALA A 159 6.85 -14.72 -15.39
N SER A 160 7.51 -15.00 -14.26
CA SER A 160 6.99 -15.85 -13.17
C SER A 160 5.79 -15.23 -12.46
N ILE A 161 5.84 -13.92 -12.16
CA ILE A 161 4.76 -13.18 -11.50
C ILE A 161 3.57 -13.02 -12.45
N TYR A 162 3.83 -12.61 -13.69
CA TYR A 162 2.80 -12.40 -14.69
C TYR A 162 2.06 -13.71 -15.05
N ALA A 163 2.81 -14.80 -15.27
CA ALA A 163 2.20 -16.10 -15.58
C ALA A 163 1.42 -16.68 -14.40
N SER A 164 1.91 -16.54 -13.16
CA SER A 164 1.20 -17.02 -11.97
C SER A 164 -0.10 -16.25 -11.70
N SER A 165 -0.19 -15.01 -12.19
CA SER A 165 -1.41 -14.18 -12.13
C SER A 165 -2.51 -14.61 -13.12
N GLY A 166 -2.31 -15.69 -13.88
CA GLY A 166 -3.27 -16.21 -14.86
C GLY A 166 -3.44 -15.33 -16.10
N CYS A 167 -2.51 -14.41 -16.35
CA CYS A 167 -2.55 -13.52 -17.50
C CYS A 167 -1.95 -14.22 -18.75
N PRO A 168 -2.50 -13.99 -19.95
CA PRO A 168 -2.03 -14.64 -21.16
C PRO A 168 -0.78 -13.96 -21.74
N SER A 169 0.01 -14.71 -22.53
CA SER A 169 1.21 -14.22 -23.21
C SER A 169 2.29 -13.68 -22.26
N THR A 170 3.15 -12.79 -22.74
CA THR A 170 4.01 -11.95 -21.91
C THR A 170 3.30 -10.63 -21.57
N CYS A 171 3.73 -9.97 -20.49
CA CYS A 171 3.12 -8.70 -20.07
C CYS A 171 3.19 -7.63 -21.16
N ASN A 172 4.37 -7.45 -21.78
CA ASN A 172 4.57 -6.48 -22.83
C ASN A 172 3.70 -6.79 -24.05
N ASP A 173 3.68 -8.04 -24.51
CA ASP A 173 2.86 -8.43 -25.66
C ASP A 173 1.38 -8.16 -25.38
N PHE A 174 0.89 -8.50 -24.19
CA PHE A 174 -0.50 -8.25 -23.82
C PHE A 174 -0.82 -6.75 -23.78
N PHE A 175 0.06 -5.92 -23.25
CA PHE A 175 -0.16 -4.47 -23.17
C PHE A 175 -0.23 -3.81 -24.54
N TYR A 176 0.62 -4.23 -25.48
CA TYR A 176 0.65 -3.66 -26.84
C TYR A 176 -0.46 -4.20 -27.78
N LEU A 177 -1.34 -5.09 -27.32
CA LEU A 177 -2.47 -5.54 -28.13
C LEU A 177 -3.51 -4.41 -28.30
N PRO A 178 -4.01 -4.18 -29.52
CA PRO A 178 -5.08 -3.18 -29.75
C PRO A 178 -6.36 -3.47 -28.94
N SER A 179 -6.60 -4.72 -28.54
CA SER A 179 -7.77 -5.19 -27.81
C SER A 179 -7.67 -5.08 -26.28
N SER A 180 -6.50 -4.74 -25.73
CA SER A 180 -6.26 -4.58 -24.30
C SER A 180 -6.35 -3.12 -23.84
N ILE A 181 -5.98 -2.15 -24.68
CA ILE A 181 -6.11 -0.69 -24.41
C ILE A 181 -7.55 -0.25 -24.11
N GLY A 182 -8.57 -0.96 -24.63
CA GLY A 182 -9.99 -0.68 -24.34
C GLY A 182 -10.58 -1.36 -23.10
N ARG A 183 -9.81 -2.21 -22.40
CA ARG A 183 -10.25 -2.93 -21.18
C ARG A 183 -9.60 -2.41 -19.90
N VAL A 184 -8.87 -1.30 -19.99
CA VAL A 184 -8.11 -0.74 -18.87
C VAL A 184 -9.05 0.09 -18.01
N GLY A 185 -9.89 -0.57 -17.21
CA GLY A 185 -10.63 0.05 -16.11
C GLY A 185 -9.73 0.38 -14.90
N GLN A 186 -8.46 0.69 -15.16
CA GLN A 186 -7.42 0.98 -14.16
C GLN A 186 -7.23 2.48 -14.13
N PHE A 187 -7.82 3.12 -13.14
CA PHE A 187 -7.69 4.55 -12.87
C PHE A 187 -7.96 4.78 -11.39
N PHE A 188 -7.31 5.79 -10.81
CA PHE A 188 -7.67 6.30 -9.49
C PHE A 188 -8.85 7.26 -9.65
N ALA A 189 -9.84 7.12 -8.79
CA ALA A 189 -11.04 7.96 -8.81
C ALA A 189 -11.11 8.76 -7.50
N PHE A 190 -10.53 9.95 -7.50
CA PHE A 190 -10.70 10.87 -6.37
C PHE A 190 -12.07 11.52 -6.47
N GLN A 191 -12.96 11.14 -5.58
CA GLN A 191 -14.29 11.73 -5.52
C GLN A 191 -14.22 13.04 -4.72
N ASN A 192 -14.84 14.09 -5.27
CA ASN A 192 -15.08 15.30 -4.50
C ASN A 192 -16.17 15.01 -3.47
N CYS A 193 -15.77 15.08 -2.21
CA CYS A 193 -16.63 15.43 -1.10
C CYS A 193 -16.27 16.88 -0.71
#